data_AF-A0A917CQT3-F1
#
_entry.id   AF-A0A917CQT3-F1
#
_cell.length_a   1.000
_cell.length_b   1.000
_cell.length_c   1.000
_cell.angle_alpha   90.00
_cell.angle_beta   90.00
_cell.angle_gamma   90.00
#
_symmetry.space_group_name_H-M   'P 1'
#
loop_
_entity.id
_entity.type
_entity.pdbx_description
1 polymer ?
#
loop_
_entity_poly.entity_id
_entity_poly.type
_entity_poly.pdbx_seq_one_letter_code
_entity_poly.pdbx_strand_id
1 'polypeptide(L)'
;MDNELRAQLKQWHEDDEHQLIVDSLLKIPPADRDYEEISSLGRAYNNLEQYEEALEQFALIEEQGGNDPLWYFRVGYSYYYLKRYAEAMNVLSNALTLDPEDQHSAQLLDYSRNKLHKEEQTAARRALNKQRRDSGAGAAPFEGMDLSSFWDDSEYALREYVSAPPTDELITSVEEELDYKLPASYITLMKQHNGGVPHHTCYPTEEGTSWAEDHIAITGILGIGRDKQYSLCGELGSPFMIEEWGYPDIGVVICDCPSAGHDVVMLDYRHCGKDGEPEVVHVDQEDDYEITFLAPDFETFIRGLVSEEDYDTSAEDKVEDLRKVAEGKFSPLLAELCSRVTEVDQLEQKLRNVCTRVIEEKGYFSFHADELSTLMYDVQFWLYTRSYPETGRQQYLDTYDKMIAFGGEFGQGGYAPGFISDWLDGRIREGRIVQENGVLRFTDEARKAVIAQLETEAAVEAKKNVAPFILVDQQSGGMSVILNAGSYLPELFETRADEGFEGNGYDWASLAAVFVDECMPEWAERIHYDPEAGMFCAYSKDKAAIEEFAVRFKLACEDEELIRDLFSRAELD
;
A
#
# COMPACT_ATOMS: atom_id res chain seq x y z
N MET A 1 30.53 -21.35 -42.83
CA MET A 1 30.63 -20.20 -41.92
C MET A 1 31.79 -20.42 -40.96
N ASP A 2 32.43 -19.34 -40.50
CA ASP A 2 33.52 -19.39 -39.52
C ASP A 2 32.95 -19.54 -38.09
N ASN A 3 33.33 -20.60 -37.38
CA ASN A 3 32.88 -20.84 -36.01
C ASN A 3 33.35 -19.72 -35.06
N GLU A 4 34.41 -18.99 -35.42
CA GLU A 4 34.92 -17.86 -34.66
C GLU A 4 33.94 -16.68 -34.68
N LEU A 5 33.32 -16.39 -35.83
CA LEU A 5 32.31 -15.33 -35.93
C LEU A 5 31.08 -15.65 -35.07
N ARG A 6 30.56 -16.88 -35.10
CA ARG A 6 29.40 -17.26 -34.26
C ARG A 6 29.65 -17.04 -32.77
N ALA A 7 30.83 -17.43 -32.30
CA ALA A 7 31.22 -17.22 -30.91
C ALA A 7 31.30 -15.73 -30.58
N GLN A 8 31.84 -14.92 -31.50
CA GLN A 8 31.95 -13.48 -31.34
C GLN A 8 30.58 -12.78 -31.29
N LEU A 9 29.64 -13.16 -32.16
CA LEU A 9 28.27 -12.62 -32.15
C LEU A 9 27.55 -12.93 -30.84
N LYS A 10 27.77 -14.13 -30.30
CA LYS A 10 27.21 -14.51 -29.00
C LYS A 10 27.80 -13.67 -27.87
N GLN A 11 29.13 -13.49 -27.86
CA GLN A 11 29.80 -12.66 -26.87
C GLN A 11 29.32 -11.21 -26.92
N TRP A 12 29.23 -10.61 -28.11
CA TRP A 12 28.70 -9.24 -28.26
C TRP A 12 27.24 -9.12 -27.82
N HIS A 13 26.44 -10.16 -27.96
CA HIS A 13 25.08 -10.13 -27.44
C HIS A 13 25.06 -10.18 -25.91
N GLU A 14 25.93 -10.99 -25.29
CA GLU A 14 26.08 -11.05 -23.83
C GLU A 14 26.68 -9.76 -23.24
N ASP A 15 27.46 -9.02 -24.03
CA ASP A 15 28.07 -7.74 -23.65
C ASP A 15 27.21 -6.51 -24.03
N ASP A 16 25.97 -6.70 -24.49
CA ASP A 16 25.06 -5.64 -24.99
C ASP A 16 25.61 -4.81 -26.18
N GLU A 17 26.62 -5.32 -26.87
CA GLU A 17 27.27 -4.72 -28.05
C GLU A 17 26.49 -5.01 -29.35
N HIS A 18 25.18 -4.72 -29.35
CA HIS A 18 24.27 -5.08 -30.44
C HIS A 18 24.59 -4.38 -31.77
N GLN A 19 25.09 -3.14 -31.72
CA GLN A 19 25.52 -2.44 -32.92
C GLN A 19 26.70 -3.13 -33.61
N LEU A 20 27.63 -3.75 -32.85
CA LEU A 20 28.74 -4.50 -33.44
C LEU A 20 28.27 -5.75 -34.19
N ILE A 21 27.20 -6.39 -33.71
CA ILE A 21 26.54 -7.50 -34.40
C ILE A 21 25.99 -7.01 -35.75
N VAL A 22 25.22 -5.92 -35.73
CA VAL A 22 24.65 -5.31 -36.94
C VAL A 22 25.76 -4.95 -37.94
N ASP A 23 26.75 -4.18 -37.52
CA ASP A 23 27.83 -3.70 -38.38
C ASP A 23 28.67 -4.83 -38.98
N SER A 24 28.84 -5.93 -38.23
CA SER A 24 29.61 -7.08 -38.67
C SER A 24 28.84 -7.92 -39.68
N LEU A 25 27.56 -8.17 -39.43
CA LEU A 25 26.71 -8.98 -40.30
C LEU A 25 26.32 -8.24 -41.59
N LEU A 26 26.18 -6.91 -41.55
CA LEU A 26 25.91 -6.11 -42.74
C LEU A 26 27.05 -6.11 -43.77
N LYS A 27 28.28 -6.44 -43.37
CA LYS A 27 29.42 -6.62 -44.30
C LYS A 27 29.32 -7.89 -45.14
N ILE A 28 28.53 -8.86 -44.70
CA ILE A 28 28.26 -10.09 -45.43
C ILE A 28 27.11 -9.81 -46.40
N PRO A 29 27.22 -10.10 -47.71
CA PRO A 29 26.13 -9.92 -48.65
C PRO A 29 24.88 -10.69 -48.22
N PRO A 30 23.65 -10.15 -48.37
CA PRO A 30 22.43 -10.83 -47.91
C PRO A 30 22.26 -12.27 -48.44
N ALA A 31 22.69 -12.55 -49.68
CA ALA A 31 22.62 -13.88 -50.28
C ALA A 31 23.58 -14.91 -49.67
N ASP A 32 24.61 -14.44 -48.94
CA ASP A 32 25.62 -15.28 -48.31
C ASP A 32 25.34 -15.51 -46.82
N ARG A 33 24.31 -14.86 -46.26
CA ARG A 33 23.93 -15.02 -44.84
C ARG A 33 23.09 -16.27 -44.63
N ASP A 34 23.43 -17.07 -43.64
CA ASP A 34 22.64 -18.22 -43.23
C ASP A 34 21.54 -17.86 -42.21
N TYR A 35 20.71 -18.85 -41.87
CA TYR A 35 19.59 -18.69 -40.95
C TYR A 35 19.98 -18.01 -39.64
N GLU A 36 21.10 -18.42 -39.06
CA GLU A 36 21.54 -17.96 -37.74
C GLU A 36 22.13 -16.54 -37.80
N GLU A 37 22.78 -16.16 -38.91
CA GLU A 37 23.22 -14.78 -39.14
C GLU A 37 22.03 -13.84 -39.27
N ILE A 38 21.02 -14.22 -40.05
CA ILE A 38 19.81 -13.41 -40.22
C ILE A 38 19.04 -13.34 -38.89
N SER A 39 18.93 -14.45 -38.16
CA SER A 39 18.28 -14.50 -36.86
C SER A 39 19.03 -13.68 -35.79
N SER A 40 20.37 -13.71 -35.79
CA SER A 40 21.20 -12.88 -34.91
C SER A 40 21.11 -11.40 -35.25
N LEU A 41 21.02 -11.06 -36.54
CA LEU A 41 20.84 -9.69 -37.01
C LEU A 41 19.47 -9.14 -36.61
N GLY A 42 18.39 -9.89 -36.83
CA GLY A 42 17.05 -9.49 -36.40
C GLY A 42 16.95 -9.34 -34.88
N ARG A 43 17.59 -10.23 -34.10
CA ARG A 43 17.67 -10.08 -32.64
C ARG A 43 18.42 -8.80 -32.23
N ALA A 44 19.54 -8.50 -32.88
CA ALA A 44 20.29 -7.28 -32.60
C ALA A 44 19.47 -6.03 -32.92
N TYR A 45 18.71 -6.03 -34.02
CA TYR A 45 17.77 -4.95 -34.34
C TYR A 45 16.67 -4.80 -33.28
N ASN A 46 16.06 -5.88 -32.81
CA ASN A 46 15.09 -5.82 -31.70
C ASN A 46 15.69 -5.17 -30.45
N ASN A 47 16.92 -5.54 -30.06
CA ASN A 47 17.56 -4.98 -28.88
C ASN A 47 18.05 -3.53 -29.08
N LEU A 48 18.13 -3.05 -30.32
CA LEU A 48 18.38 -1.65 -30.66
C LEU A 48 17.07 -0.88 -30.86
N GLU A 49 15.93 -1.49 -30.55
CA GLU A 49 14.58 -0.93 -30.73
C GLU A 49 14.23 -0.61 -32.19
N GLN A 50 14.93 -1.24 -33.14
CA GLN A 50 14.71 -1.14 -34.59
C GLN A 50 13.80 -2.28 -35.05
N TYR A 51 12.55 -2.25 -34.61
CA TYR A 51 11.62 -3.37 -34.72
C TYR A 51 11.18 -3.65 -36.16
N GLU A 52 10.98 -2.62 -36.99
CA GLU A 52 10.68 -2.80 -38.42
C GLU A 52 11.84 -3.50 -39.14
N GLU A 53 13.08 -3.05 -38.94
CA GLU A 53 14.26 -3.66 -39.54
C GLU A 53 14.44 -5.11 -39.08
N ALA A 54 14.12 -5.40 -37.81
CA ALA A 54 14.11 -6.76 -37.29
C ALA A 54 13.10 -7.65 -38.04
N LEU A 55 11.86 -7.17 -38.21
CA LEU A 55 10.82 -7.88 -38.96
C LEU A 55 11.22 -8.11 -40.42
N GLU A 56 11.87 -7.14 -41.07
CA GLU A 56 12.41 -7.31 -42.42
C GLU A 56 13.42 -8.46 -42.49
N GLN A 57 14.31 -8.59 -41.49
CA GLN A 57 15.25 -9.72 -41.44
C GLN A 57 14.54 -11.04 -41.19
N PHE A 58 13.62 -11.10 -40.21
CA PHE A 58 12.92 -12.34 -39.87
C PHE A 58 12.06 -12.87 -41.01
N ALA A 59 11.48 -12.00 -41.84
CA ALA A 59 10.73 -12.38 -43.02
C ALA A 59 11.57 -13.16 -44.07
N LEU A 60 12.88 -12.92 -44.14
CA LEU A 60 13.77 -13.63 -45.06
C LEU A 60 13.95 -15.11 -44.69
N ILE A 61 13.65 -15.47 -43.44
CA ILE A 61 13.89 -16.80 -42.87
C ILE A 61 12.61 -17.45 -42.33
N GLU A 62 11.42 -16.96 -42.72
CA GLU A 62 10.13 -17.44 -42.24
C GLU A 62 9.92 -18.95 -42.49
N GLU A 63 10.26 -19.44 -43.70
CA GLU A 63 10.10 -20.87 -44.04
C GLU A 63 10.96 -21.77 -43.15
N GLN A 64 12.20 -21.36 -42.86
CA GLN A 64 13.11 -22.10 -42.00
C GLN A 64 12.74 -21.97 -40.52
N GLY A 65 12.26 -20.78 -40.12
CA GLY A 65 11.89 -20.43 -38.75
C GLY A 65 10.60 -21.08 -38.25
N GLY A 66 9.77 -21.65 -39.15
CA GLY A 66 8.50 -22.27 -38.77
C GLY A 66 8.57 -23.46 -37.79
N ASN A 67 9.77 -23.99 -37.49
CA ASN A 67 9.98 -25.00 -36.45
C ASN A 67 10.88 -24.49 -35.30
N ASP A 68 11.16 -23.19 -35.23
CA ASP A 68 11.99 -22.56 -34.21
C ASP A 68 11.13 -21.68 -33.28
N PRO A 69 10.88 -22.07 -32.03
CA PRO A 69 10.10 -21.26 -31.10
C PRO A 69 10.75 -19.88 -30.83
N LEU A 70 12.09 -19.77 -30.88
CA LEU A 70 12.76 -18.49 -30.66
C LEU A 70 12.57 -17.50 -31.82
N TRP A 71 12.37 -17.99 -33.04
CA TRP A 71 12.01 -17.15 -34.17
C TRP A 71 10.63 -16.52 -33.96
N TYR A 72 9.63 -17.33 -33.57
CA TYR A 72 8.30 -16.82 -33.23
C TYR A 72 8.34 -15.83 -32.07
N PHE A 73 9.08 -16.12 -31.00
CA PHE A 73 9.25 -15.20 -29.88
C PHE A 73 9.81 -13.84 -30.36
N ARG A 74 10.88 -13.84 -31.17
CA ARG A 74 11.51 -12.61 -31.66
C ARG A 74 10.62 -11.80 -32.59
N VAL A 75 9.87 -12.44 -33.46
CA VAL A 75 8.87 -11.77 -34.32
C VAL A 75 7.72 -11.21 -33.49
N GLY A 76 7.23 -11.98 -32.51
CA GLY A 76 6.21 -11.55 -31.56
C GLY A 76 6.65 -10.34 -30.74
N TYR A 77 7.91 -10.33 -30.31
CA TYR A 77 8.56 -9.21 -29.64
C TYR A 77 8.56 -7.96 -30.51
N SER A 78 8.99 -8.04 -31.77
CA SER A 78 8.93 -6.89 -32.68
C SER A 78 7.49 -6.38 -32.85
N TYR A 79 6.50 -7.27 -33.04
CA TYR A 79 5.10 -6.84 -33.16
C TYR A 79 4.57 -6.19 -31.88
N TYR A 80 4.93 -6.69 -30.71
CA TYR A 80 4.50 -6.14 -29.43
C TYR A 80 4.95 -4.68 -29.26
N TYR A 81 6.25 -4.40 -29.46
CA TYR A 81 6.78 -3.04 -29.32
C TYR A 81 6.33 -2.10 -30.45
N LEU A 82 5.95 -2.65 -31.61
CA LEU A 82 5.25 -1.89 -32.66
C LEU A 82 3.76 -1.65 -32.37
N LYS A 83 3.27 -2.04 -31.20
CA LYS A 83 1.86 -1.93 -30.77
C LYS A 83 0.91 -2.70 -31.71
N ARG A 84 1.41 -3.72 -32.40
CA ARG A 84 0.66 -4.62 -33.30
C ARG A 84 0.23 -5.87 -32.54
N TYR A 85 -0.52 -5.67 -31.46
CA TYR A 85 -0.78 -6.71 -30.45
C TYR A 85 -1.50 -7.93 -31.00
N ALA A 86 -2.47 -7.76 -31.91
CA ALA A 86 -3.17 -8.89 -32.52
C ALA A 86 -2.22 -9.80 -33.32
N GLU A 87 -1.21 -9.21 -33.97
CA GLU A 87 -0.19 -9.93 -34.74
C GLU A 87 0.82 -10.59 -33.81
N ALA A 88 1.25 -9.88 -32.76
CA ALA A 88 2.08 -10.43 -31.69
C ALA A 88 1.44 -11.67 -31.06
N MET A 89 0.15 -11.59 -30.68
CA MET A 89 -0.58 -12.71 -30.09
C MET A 89 -0.61 -13.94 -31.00
N ASN A 90 -0.86 -13.73 -32.30
CA ASN A 90 -0.93 -14.82 -33.27
C ASN A 90 0.43 -15.54 -33.41
N VAL A 91 1.53 -14.78 -33.48
CA VAL A 91 2.89 -15.32 -33.59
C VAL A 91 3.33 -16.01 -32.29
N LEU A 92 3.10 -15.39 -31.14
CA LEU A 92 3.48 -15.95 -29.82
C LEU A 92 2.71 -17.24 -29.49
N SER A 93 1.47 -17.36 -29.95
CA SER A 93 0.70 -18.61 -29.82
C SER A 93 1.36 -19.79 -30.57
N ASN A 94 2.04 -19.52 -31.69
CA ASN A 94 2.81 -20.54 -32.41
C ASN A 94 4.09 -20.91 -31.66
N ALA A 95 4.76 -19.93 -31.01
CA ALA A 95 5.91 -20.20 -30.13
C ALA A 95 5.53 -21.22 -29.04
N LEU A 96 4.42 -20.98 -28.34
CA LEU A 96 3.91 -21.86 -27.27
C LEU A 96 3.34 -23.20 -27.78
N THR A 97 3.02 -23.30 -29.07
CA THR A 97 2.66 -24.59 -29.68
C THR A 97 3.89 -25.49 -29.85
N LEU A 98 5.06 -24.89 -30.13
CA LEU A 98 6.33 -25.58 -30.29
C LEU A 98 7.04 -25.83 -28.94
N ASP A 99 6.96 -24.86 -28.03
CA ASP A 99 7.50 -24.93 -26.67
C ASP A 99 6.50 -24.39 -25.63
N PRO A 100 5.62 -25.24 -25.09
CA PRO A 100 4.58 -24.83 -24.14
C PRO A 100 5.10 -24.30 -22.80
N GLU A 101 6.36 -24.57 -22.44
CA GLU A 101 6.94 -24.19 -21.15
C GLU A 101 7.73 -22.87 -21.22
N ASP A 102 7.79 -22.22 -22.38
CA ASP A 102 8.50 -20.95 -22.55
C ASP A 102 7.76 -19.80 -21.84
N GLN A 103 8.23 -19.49 -20.64
CA GLN A 103 7.67 -18.44 -19.81
C GLN A 103 7.73 -17.06 -20.48
N HIS A 104 8.75 -16.78 -21.29
CA HIS A 104 8.90 -15.49 -21.94
C HIS A 104 7.84 -15.27 -23.02
N SER A 105 7.58 -16.27 -23.88
CA SER A 105 6.49 -16.20 -24.85
C SER A 105 5.12 -16.12 -24.18
N ALA A 106 4.91 -16.84 -23.07
CA ALA A 106 3.66 -16.81 -22.32
C ALA A 106 3.38 -15.43 -21.71
N GLN A 107 4.37 -14.83 -21.05
CA GLN A 107 4.27 -13.49 -20.48
C GLN A 107 3.97 -12.44 -21.55
N LEU A 108 4.72 -12.45 -22.65
CA LEU A 108 4.53 -11.47 -23.73
C LEU A 108 3.19 -11.64 -24.46
N LEU A 109 2.68 -12.86 -24.55
CA LEU A 109 1.35 -13.14 -25.10
C LEU A 109 0.26 -12.56 -24.19
N ASP A 110 0.41 -12.71 -22.87
CA ASP A 110 -0.52 -12.14 -21.89
C ASP A 110 -0.48 -10.61 -21.91
N TYR A 111 0.71 -10.00 -21.97
CA TYR A 111 0.86 -8.55 -22.15
C TYR A 111 0.21 -8.07 -23.44
N SER A 112 0.45 -8.76 -24.56
CA SER A 112 -0.18 -8.42 -25.85
C SER A 112 -1.71 -8.50 -25.77
N ARG A 113 -2.24 -9.53 -25.09
CA ARG A 113 -3.69 -9.71 -24.92
C ARG A 113 -4.29 -8.59 -24.09
N ASN A 114 -3.64 -8.22 -22.98
CA ASN A 114 -4.11 -7.15 -22.10
C ASN A 114 -4.11 -5.80 -22.83
N LYS A 115 -3.03 -5.46 -23.54
CA LYS A 115 -2.94 -4.22 -24.33
C LYS A 115 -4.00 -4.17 -25.45
N LEU A 116 -4.22 -5.27 -26.17
CA LEU A 116 -5.27 -5.34 -27.19
C LEU A 116 -6.68 -5.14 -26.57
N HIS A 117 -6.93 -5.78 -25.43
CA HIS A 117 -8.21 -5.64 -24.74
C HIS A 117 -8.46 -4.18 -24.30
N LYS A 118 -7.44 -3.51 -23.78
CA LYS A 118 -7.45 -2.09 -23.42
C LYS A 118 -7.78 -1.19 -24.62
N GLU A 119 -7.17 -1.45 -25.78
CA GLU A 119 -7.47 -0.72 -27.01
C GLU A 119 -8.92 -0.91 -27.47
N GLU A 120 -9.44 -2.14 -27.40
CA GLU A 120 -10.83 -2.45 -27.75
C GLU A 120 -11.84 -1.79 -26.80
N GLN A 121 -11.61 -1.84 -25.49
CA GLN A 121 -12.45 -1.18 -24.49
C GLN A 121 -12.45 0.34 -24.67
N THR A 122 -11.28 0.93 -24.86
CA THR A 122 -11.14 2.36 -25.13
C THR A 122 -11.89 2.74 -26.40
N ALA A 123 -11.72 2.00 -27.49
CA ALA A 123 -12.45 2.23 -28.74
C ALA A 123 -13.97 2.11 -28.55
N ALA A 124 -14.45 1.15 -27.76
CA ALA A 124 -15.88 0.98 -27.46
C ALA A 124 -16.43 2.16 -26.64
N ARG A 125 -15.71 2.61 -25.60
CA ARG A 125 -16.07 3.79 -24.79
C ARG A 125 -16.15 5.03 -25.67
N ARG A 126 -15.17 5.25 -26.55
CA ARG A 126 -15.16 6.34 -27.53
C ARG A 126 -16.37 6.30 -28.46
N ALA A 127 -16.71 5.12 -28.99
CA ALA A 127 -17.87 4.95 -29.86
C ALA A 127 -19.19 5.28 -29.13
N LEU A 128 -19.33 4.86 -27.87
CA LEU A 128 -20.49 5.19 -27.03
C LEU A 128 -20.58 6.69 -26.75
N ASN A 129 -19.46 7.33 -26.41
CA ASN A 129 -19.40 8.75 -26.12
C ASN A 129 -19.72 9.61 -27.34
N LYS A 130 -19.23 9.22 -28.53
CA LYS A 130 -19.60 9.86 -29.80
C LYS A 130 -21.11 9.80 -30.03
N GLN A 131 -21.74 8.64 -29.80
CA GLN A 131 -23.20 8.50 -29.91
C GLN A 131 -23.95 9.41 -28.92
N ARG A 132 -23.46 9.53 -27.67
CA ARG A 132 -24.06 10.41 -26.66
C ARG A 132 -23.97 11.88 -27.07
N ARG A 133 -22.81 12.35 -27.55
CA ARG A 133 -22.63 13.73 -28.05
C ARG A 133 -23.54 14.05 -29.23
N ASP A 134 -23.63 13.15 -30.21
CA ASP A 134 -24.53 13.32 -31.37
C ASP A 134 -26.01 13.40 -30.95
N SER A 135 -26.36 12.82 -29.79
CA SER A 135 -27.73 12.82 -29.25
C SER A 135 -28.05 13.97 -28.27
N GLY A 136 -27.02 14.64 -27.72
CA GLY A 136 -27.14 15.62 -26.63
C GLY A 136 -26.33 16.87 -26.91
N ALA A 137 -26.85 17.76 -27.75
CA ALA A 137 -26.30 19.09 -27.97
C ALA A 137 -27.14 20.14 -27.19
N GLY A 138 -26.56 20.78 -26.17
CA GLY A 138 -27.07 22.07 -25.67
C GLY A 138 -27.18 22.32 -24.17
N ALA A 139 -26.67 21.46 -23.28
CA ALA A 139 -26.56 21.80 -21.86
C ALA A 139 -25.35 22.74 -21.63
N ALA A 140 -25.47 23.67 -20.68
CA ALA A 140 -24.34 24.51 -20.30
C ALA A 140 -23.33 23.67 -19.49
N PRO A 141 -22.00 23.88 -19.64
CA PRO A 141 -21.02 23.14 -18.85
C PRO A 141 -21.27 23.29 -17.35
N PHE A 142 -21.18 22.17 -16.63
CA PHE A 142 -21.41 22.07 -15.18
C PHE A 142 -22.84 22.42 -14.72
N GLU A 143 -23.83 22.41 -15.61
CA GLU A 143 -25.22 22.60 -15.21
C GLU A 143 -25.61 21.57 -14.12
N GLY A 144 -26.16 22.07 -13.01
CA GLY A 144 -26.57 21.25 -11.86
C GLY A 144 -25.44 20.79 -10.92
N MET A 145 -24.19 21.20 -11.13
CA MET A 145 -23.08 20.95 -10.20
C MET A 145 -22.84 22.18 -9.30
N ASP A 146 -22.68 21.95 -7.99
CA ASP A 146 -22.22 23.00 -7.06
C ASP A 146 -20.69 23.00 -7.02
N LEU A 147 -20.08 24.09 -7.50
CA LEU A 147 -18.63 24.27 -7.52
C LEU A 147 -18.12 25.10 -6.33
N SER A 148 -19.00 25.55 -5.44
CA SER A 148 -18.61 26.45 -4.33
C SER A 148 -17.69 25.80 -3.29
N SER A 149 -17.75 24.48 -3.17
CA SER A 149 -16.90 23.67 -2.28
C SER A 149 -15.97 22.74 -3.06
N PHE A 150 -15.68 23.05 -4.33
CA PHE A 150 -14.83 22.21 -5.16
C PHE A 150 -13.33 22.40 -4.85
N TRP A 151 -12.91 23.63 -4.54
CA TRP A 151 -11.50 24.00 -4.36
C TRP A 151 -11.08 24.07 -2.89
N ASP A 152 -9.90 23.56 -2.59
CA ASP A 152 -9.14 23.84 -1.36
C ASP A 152 -8.22 25.05 -1.57
N ASP A 153 -8.68 26.22 -1.13
CA ASP A 153 -7.94 27.48 -1.17
C ASP A 153 -6.93 27.60 -0.01
N SER A 154 -6.12 26.57 0.19
CA SER A 154 -4.98 26.61 1.09
C SER A 154 -3.97 27.70 0.67
N GLU A 155 -3.14 28.18 1.60
CA GLU A 155 -2.13 29.20 1.29
C GLU A 155 -1.18 28.75 0.18
N TYR A 156 -0.88 27.45 0.13
CA TYR A 156 -0.10 26.83 -0.94
C TYR A 156 -0.83 26.90 -2.29
N ALA A 157 -2.08 26.42 -2.35
CA ALA A 157 -2.86 26.41 -3.59
C ALA A 157 -2.99 27.82 -4.19
N LEU A 158 -3.37 28.80 -3.36
CA LEU A 158 -3.48 30.21 -3.76
C LEU A 158 -2.17 30.79 -4.31
N ARG A 159 -1.04 30.36 -3.74
CA ARG A 159 0.28 30.84 -4.15
C ARG A 159 0.73 30.21 -5.46
N GLU A 160 0.61 28.89 -5.59
CA GLU A 160 1.24 28.13 -6.67
C GLU A 160 0.35 27.88 -7.90
N TYR A 161 -0.98 27.84 -7.74
CA TYR A 161 -1.92 27.48 -8.82
C TYR A 161 -2.85 28.63 -9.21
N VAL A 162 -3.42 29.33 -8.22
CA VAL A 162 -4.57 30.20 -8.48
C VAL A 162 -4.15 31.54 -9.08
N SER A 163 -4.60 31.78 -10.32
CA SER A 163 -4.48 33.07 -11.00
C SER A 163 -5.79 33.87 -10.96
N ALA A 164 -5.74 35.13 -11.41
CA ALA A 164 -6.97 35.89 -11.65
C ALA A 164 -7.82 35.20 -12.75
N PRO A 165 -9.16 35.34 -12.74
CA PRO A 165 -10.02 34.81 -13.80
C PRO A 165 -9.55 35.25 -15.19
N PRO A 166 -9.42 34.33 -16.17
CA PRO A 166 -8.83 34.63 -17.45
C PRO A 166 -9.77 35.45 -18.32
N THR A 167 -9.23 36.46 -19.01
CA THR A 167 -9.97 37.24 -20.01
C THR A 167 -10.01 36.49 -21.35
N ASP A 168 -10.92 36.88 -22.24
CA ASP A 168 -11.02 36.26 -23.57
C ASP A 168 -9.73 36.47 -24.39
N GLU A 169 -9.03 37.60 -24.20
CA GLU A 169 -7.72 37.84 -24.82
C GLU A 169 -6.63 36.91 -24.26
N LEU A 170 -6.62 36.68 -22.94
CA LEU A 170 -5.67 35.75 -22.33
C LEU A 170 -5.90 34.33 -22.84
N ILE A 171 -7.17 33.88 -22.87
CA ILE A 171 -7.56 32.56 -23.38
C ILE A 171 -7.07 32.40 -24.83
N THR A 172 -7.40 33.37 -25.69
CA THR A 172 -6.97 33.35 -27.11
C THR A 172 -5.45 33.24 -27.22
N SER A 173 -4.70 34.01 -26.43
CA SER A 173 -3.24 33.98 -26.45
C SER A 173 -2.65 32.64 -25.98
N VAL A 174 -3.28 31.96 -25.02
CA VAL A 174 -2.83 30.66 -24.50
C VAL A 174 -3.13 29.57 -25.52
N GLU A 175 -4.32 29.59 -26.13
CA GLU A 175 -4.66 28.66 -27.22
C GLU A 175 -3.74 28.80 -28.43
N GLU A 176 -3.34 30.03 -28.79
CA GLU A 176 -2.37 30.29 -29.86
C GLU A 176 -0.96 29.76 -29.54
N GLU A 177 -0.56 29.79 -28.27
CA GLU A 177 0.76 29.30 -27.82
C GLU A 177 0.80 27.78 -27.75
N LEU A 178 -0.27 27.16 -27.24
CA LEU A 178 -0.40 25.70 -27.16
C LEU A 178 -0.75 25.07 -28.51
N ASP A 179 -1.29 25.84 -29.46
CA ASP A 179 -1.83 25.38 -30.74
C ASP A 179 -3.00 24.38 -30.59
N TYR A 180 -3.84 24.59 -29.57
CA TYR A 180 -5.05 23.80 -29.27
C TYR A 180 -6.19 24.70 -28.77
N LYS A 181 -7.43 24.39 -29.18
CA LYS A 181 -8.64 25.01 -28.61
C LYS A 181 -8.99 24.35 -27.28
N LEU A 182 -9.12 25.13 -26.21
CA LEU A 182 -9.47 24.61 -24.90
C LEU A 182 -10.98 24.25 -24.85
N PRO A 183 -11.36 23.16 -24.14
CA PRO A 183 -12.76 22.78 -23.98
C PRO A 183 -13.59 23.90 -23.36
N ALA A 184 -14.85 24.04 -23.79
CA ALA A 184 -15.76 25.05 -23.24
C ALA A 184 -16.00 24.85 -21.73
N SER A 185 -16.01 23.59 -21.28
CA SER A 185 -16.08 23.21 -19.86
C SER A 185 -14.84 23.69 -19.10
N TYR A 186 -13.64 23.47 -19.64
CA TYR A 186 -12.38 23.95 -19.05
C TYR A 186 -12.40 25.47 -18.85
N ILE A 187 -12.70 26.22 -19.91
CA ILE A 187 -12.78 27.69 -19.84
C ILE A 187 -13.83 28.14 -18.82
N THR A 188 -14.98 27.46 -18.76
CA THR A 188 -16.06 27.80 -17.81
C THR A 188 -15.63 27.63 -16.36
N LEU A 189 -14.93 26.53 -16.04
CA LEU A 189 -14.39 26.30 -14.70
C LEU A 189 -13.33 27.36 -14.35
N MET A 190 -12.40 27.62 -15.27
CA MET A 190 -11.29 28.56 -15.07
C MET A 190 -11.75 30.02 -14.93
N LYS A 191 -12.86 30.40 -15.57
CA LYS A 191 -13.50 31.72 -15.37
C LYS A 191 -14.12 31.90 -13.99
N GLN A 192 -14.47 30.81 -13.30
CA GLN A 192 -14.93 30.87 -11.91
C GLN A 192 -13.76 30.87 -10.94
N HIS A 193 -12.76 30.02 -11.19
CA HIS A 193 -11.57 29.85 -10.37
C HIS A 193 -10.43 29.30 -11.24
N ASN A 194 -9.38 30.11 -11.46
CA ASN A 194 -8.39 29.88 -12.52
C ASN A 194 -7.19 29.06 -12.05
N GLY A 195 -7.40 27.74 -11.98
CA GLY A 195 -6.44 26.77 -11.46
C GLY A 195 -6.52 26.66 -9.94
N GLY A 196 -6.14 25.51 -9.40
CA GLY A 196 -6.23 25.26 -7.96
C GLY A 196 -6.09 23.78 -7.59
N VAL A 197 -6.22 23.50 -6.30
CA VAL A 197 -6.26 22.14 -5.74
C VAL A 197 -7.73 21.79 -5.44
N PRO A 198 -8.31 20.72 -6.00
CA PRO A 198 -9.66 20.31 -5.63
C PRO A 198 -9.67 19.56 -4.30
N HIS A 199 -10.80 19.55 -3.59
CA HIS A 199 -10.98 18.71 -2.39
C HIS A 199 -11.03 17.22 -2.72
N HIS A 200 -11.54 16.87 -3.90
CA HIS A 200 -11.57 15.50 -4.41
C HIS A 200 -10.48 15.35 -5.48
N THR A 201 -9.51 14.49 -5.22
CA THR A 201 -8.26 14.40 -5.96
C THR A 201 -8.07 13.07 -6.68
N CYS A 202 -8.94 12.08 -6.45
CA CYS A 202 -8.82 10.77 -7.08
C CYS A 202 -9.83 10.59 -8.22
N TYR A 203 -9.45 9.88 -9.27
CA TYR A 203 -10.34 9.48 -10.35
C TYR A 203 -10.34 7.96 -10.49
N PRO A 204 -11.49 7.28 -10.33
CA PRO A 204 -11.56 5.84 -10.45
C PRO A 204 -11.20 5.35 -11.86
N THR A 205 -10.45 4.26 -11.94
CA THR A 205 -10.10 3.59 -13.19
C THR A 205 -10.48 2.10 -13.09
N GLU A 206 -10.84 1.50 -14.22
CA GLU A 206 -11.00 0.03 -14.31
C GLU A 206 -9.66 -0.66 -14.65
N GLU A 207 -8.62 0.14 -14.87
CA GLU A 207 -7.29 -0.28 -15.30
C GLU A 207 -6.26 0.28 -14.32
N GLY A 208 -5.33 -0.58 -13.87
CA GLY A 208 -4.25 -0.16 -13.00
C GLY A 208 -3.20 0.68 -13.72
N THR A 209 -2.58 1.58 -12.96
CA THR A 209 -1.37 2.33 -13.31
C THR A 209 -0.12 1.63 -12.75
N SER A 210 1.04 2.26 -12.88
CA SER A 210 2.28 1.78 -12.24
C SER A 210 2.18 1.68 -10.71
N TRP A 211 1.27 2.43 -10.08
CA TRP A 211 1.22 2.59 -8.62
C TRP A 211 -0.14 2.28 -7.97
N ALA A 212 -1.24 2.23 -8.72
CA ALA A 212 -2.57 1.86 -8.20
C ALA A 212 -3.32 0.93 -9.14
N GLU A 213 -4.14 0.02 -8.59
CA GLU A 213 -4.90 -0.94 -9.40
C GLU A 213 -6.21 -0.38 -9.98
N ASP A 214 -6.76 0.67 -9.37
CA ASP A 214 -8.16 1.08 -9.57
C ASP A 214 -8.41 2.60 -9.55
N HIS A 215 -7.36 3.43 -9.53
CA HIS A 215 -7.49 4.88 -9.61
C HIS A 215 -6.22 5.60 -10.09
N ILE A 216 -6.38 6.89 -10.41
CA ILE A 216 -5.30 7.87 -10.46
C ILE A 216 -5.56 8.98 -9.46
N ALA A 217 -4.51 9.73 -9.11
CA ALA A 217 -4.60 10.90 -8.24
C ALA A 217 -4.03 12.13 -8.96
N ILE A 218 -4.64 13.29 -8.71
CA ILE A 218 -4.13 14.59 -9.11
C ILE A 218 -3.79 15.42 -7.87
N THR A 219 -2.83 16.32 -7.98
CA THR A 219 -2.55 17.32 -6.95
C THR A 219 -3.34 18.61 -7.23
N GLY A 220 -3.25 19.13 -8.45
CA GLY A 220 -3.96 20.34 -8.84
C GLY A 220 -4.32 20.37 -10.31
N ILE A 221 -5.22 21.30 -10.64
CA ILE A 221 -5.67 21.58 -11.99
C ILE A 221 -5.03 22.91 -12.42
N LEU A 222 -4.37 22.92 -13.58
CA LEU A 222 -3.59 24.05 -14.06
C LEU A 222 -4.50 25.21 -14.53
N GLY A 223 -4.20 26.43 -14.09
CA GLY A 223 -4.91 27.62 -14.55
C GLY A 223 -4.57 28.01 -15.99
N ILE A 224 -5.48 28.69 -16.69
CA ILE A 224 -5.20 29.34 -17.98
C ILE A 224 -4.33 30.58 -17.71
N GLY A 225 -3.04 30.49 -18.03
CA GLY A 225 -2.11 31.57 -17.76
C GLY A 225 -0.65 31.17 -17.93
N ARG A 226 0.23 32.07 -17.44
CA ARG A 226 1.70 31.97 -17.47
C ARG A 226 2.34 32.49 -16.18
N ASP A 227 1.54 33.05 -15.28
CA ASP A 227 2.01 33.80 -14.11
C ASP A 227 2.27 32.92 -12.89
N LYS A 228 1.77 31.68 -12.93
CA LYS A 228 1.91 30.68 -11.88
C LYS A 228 2.77 29.52 -12.35
N GLN A 229 3.48 28.90 -11.41
CA GLN A 229 4.29 27.71 -11.68
C GLN A 229 3.42 26.62 -12.31
N TYR A 230 2.23 26.37 -11.73
CA TYR A 230 1.24 25.42 -12.21
C TYR A 230 0.10 26.11 -12.98
N SER A 231 0.47 26.75 -14.09
CA SER A 231 -0.46 27.21 -15.11
C SER A 231 -0.13 26.57 -16.45
N LEU A 232 -1.09 26.54 -17.39
CA LEU A 232 -0.95 25.83 -18.68
C LEU A 232 0.34 26.18 -19.43
N CYS A 233 0.75 27.45 -19.40
CA CYS A 233 1.99 27.95 -20.00
C CYS A 233 2.97 28.48 -18.91
N GLY A 234 2.88 27.97 -17.69
CA GLY A 234 3.77 28.27 -16.57
C GLY A 234 5.09 27.51 -16.63
N GLU A 235 5.93 27.67 -15.60
CA GLU A 235 7.24 27.01 -15.51
C GLU A 235 7.17 25.49 -15.55
N LEU A 236 6.13 24.89 -14.95
CA LEU A 236 5.83 23.45 -15.00
C LEU A 236 4.57 23.17 -15.84
N GLY A 237 4.27 24.03 -16.81
CA GLY A 237 3.11 23.92 -17.69
C GLY A 237 3.28 22.88 -18.80
N SER A 238 2.28 22.82 -19.68
CA SER A 238 2.24 21.85 -20.79
C SER A 238 3.47 21.89 -21.70
N PRO A 239 3.99 23.07 -22.13
CA PRO A 239 5.20 23.10 -22.97
C PRO A 239 6.41 22.46 -22.29
N PHE A 240 6.62 22.75 -20.99
CA PHE A 240 7.73 22.18 -20.23
C PHE A 240 7.64 20.66 -20.13
N MET A 241 6.45 20.13 -19.79
CA MET A 241 6.27 18.68 -19.66
C MET A 241 6.50 17.95 -20.98
N ILE A 242 6.05 18.51 -22.11
CA ILE A 242 6.24 17.91 -23.44
C ILE A 242 7.70 18.05 -23.91
N GLU A 243 8.27 19.25 -23.86
CA GLU A 243 9.58 19.54 -24.46
C GLU A 243 10.76 19.07 -23.60
N GLU A 244 10.67 19.21 -22.28
CA GLU A 244 11.79 18.91 -21.37
C GLU A 244 11.63 17.54 -20.69
N TRP A 245 10.41 17.12 -20.38
CA TRP A 245 10.13 15.82 -19.76
C TRP A 245 9.73 14.73 -20.77
N GLY A 246 9.63 15.06 -22.06
CA GLY A 246 9.41 14.09 -23.14
C GLY A 246 8.01 13.49 -23.17
N TYR A 247 7.03 14.08 -22.49
CA TYR A 247 5.64 13.65 -22.60
C TYR A 247 5.14 13.76 -24.05
N PRO A 248 4.23 12.87 -24.47
CA PRO A 248 3.79 12.82 -25.85
C PRO A 248 3.07 14.10 -26.27
N ASP A 249 3.44 14.65 -27.43
CA ASP A 249 2.79 15.83 -28.04
C ASP A 249 1.43 15.45 -28.66
N ILE A 250 0.46 15.17 -27.80
CA ILE A 250 -0.90 14.75 -28.16
C ILE A 250 -1.97 15.79 -27.81
N GLY A 251 -1.57 16.86 -27.11
CA GLY A 251 -2.49 17.85 -26.58
C GLY A 251 -1.94 18.67 -25.43
N VAL A 252 -2.76 18.90 -24.41
CA VAL A 252 -2.46 19.88 -23.34
C VAL A 252 -2.43 19.20 -21.98
N VAL A 253 -1.34 19.35 -21.23
CA VAL A 253 -1.26 18.94 -19.81
C VAL A 253 -2.13 19.87 -18.97
N ILE A 254 -3.04 19.29 -18.18
CA ILE A 254 -4.05 20.03 -17.41
C ILE A 254 -4.03 19.76 -15.91
N CYS A 255 -3.42 18.67 -15.45
CA CYS A 255 -3.20 18.42 -14.02
C CYS A 255 -1.79 17.92 -13.77
N ASP A 256 -1.22 18.33 -12.64
CA ASP A 256 -0.09 17.64 -12.04
C ASP A 256 -0.57 16.57 -11.05
N CYS A 257 0.30 15.59 -10.80
CA CYS A 257 0.01 14.44 -9.96
C CYS A 257 1.01 14.37 -8.78
N PRO A 258 0.68 13.63 -7.70
CA PRO A 258 1.51 13.56 -6.49
C PRO A 258 2.93 12.99 -6.71
N SER A 259 3.15 12.37 -7.87
CA SER A 259 4.41 11.74 -8.28
C SER A 259 5.54 12.72 -8.62
N ALA A 260 5.34 14.03 -8.44
CA ALA A 260 6.31 15.07 -8.82
C ALA A 260 6.67 15.08 -10.32
N GLY A 261 5.69 14.80 -11.17
CA GLY A 261 5.81 14.90 -12.64
C GLY A 261 6.13 13.58 -13.34
N HIS A 262 6.21 12.47 -12.61
CA HIS A 262 6.33 11.12 -13.18
C HIS A 262 5.01 10.59 -13.78
N ASP A 263 3.90 11.29 -13.54
CA ASP A 263 2.68 11.16 -14.31
C ASP A 263 1.92 12.50 -14.41
N VAL A 264 1.05 12.61 -15.42
CA VAL A 264 0.23 13.79 -15.67
C VAL A 264 -1.15 13.42 -16.21
N VAL A 265 -2.10 14.37 -16.12
CA VAL A 265 -3.38 14.28 -16.85
C VAL A 265 -3.39 15.26 -18.01
N MET A 266 -3.76 14.77 -19.20
CA MET A 266 -3.77 15.54 -20.45
C MET A 266 -5.13 15.56 -21.11
N LEU A 267 -5.42 16.64 -21.83
CA LEU A 267 -6.42 16.69 -22.89
C LEU A 267 -5.83 16.06 -24.16
N ASP A 268 -6.38 14.94 -24.62
CA ASP A 268 -5.92 14.20 -25.80
C ASP A 268 -6.73 14.58 -27.05
N TYR A 269 -6.04 15.17 -28.05
CA TYR A 269 -6.64 15.66 -29.28
C TYR A 269 -6.43 14.74 -30.49
N ARG A 270 -5.76 13.59 -30.34
CA ARG A 270 -5.40 12.69 -31.47
C ARG A 270 -6.60 12.32 -32.35
N HIS A 271 -7.80 12.25 -31.78
CA HIS A 271 -9.01 11.79 -32.46
C HIS A 271 -9.97 12.89 -32.88
N CYS A 272 -9.93 14.07 -32.24
CA CYS A 272 -10.85 15.18 -32.52
C CYS A 272 -10.19 16.31 -33.33
N GLY A 273 -8.85 16.34 -33.41
CA GLY A 273 -8.08 17.42 -34.01
C GLY A 273 -8.04 18.66 -33.13
N LYS A 274 -7.14 19.61 -33.44
CA LYS A 274 -6.78 20.76 -32.57
C LYS A 274 -7.94 21.66 -32.15
N ASP A 275 -9.03 21.67 -32.93
CA ASP A 275 -10.24 22.46 -32.68
C ASP A 275 -11.41 21.65 -32.11
N GLY A 276 -11.24 20.35 -31.91
CA GLY A 276 -12.28 19.44 -31.45
C GLY A 276 -12.41 19.39 -29.92
N GLU A 277 -13.44 18.68 -29.43
CA GLU A 277 -13.61 18.41 -28.00
C GLU A 277 -12.74 17.19 -27.60
N PRO A 278 -11.62 17.40 -26.89
CA PRO A 278 -10.66 16.35 -26.54
C PRO A 278 -11.21 15.40 -25.47
N GLU A 279 -10.56 14.25 -25.38
CA GLU A 279 -10.71 13.31 -24.27
C GLU A 279 -9.75 13.65 -23.14
N VAL A 280 -9.96 13.07 -21.96
CA VAL A 280 -9.03 13.20 -20.83
C VAL A 280 -8.32 11.87 -20.63
N VAL A 281 -6.99 11.93 -20.58
CA VAL A 281 -6.13 10.75 -20.38
C VAL A 281 -5.12 11.01 -19.27
N HIS A 282 -4.71 9.93 -18.60
CA HIS A 282 -3.53 9.88 -17.76
C HIS A 282 -2.35 9.39 -18.60
N VAL A 283 -1.16 9.92 -18.34
CA VAL A 283 0.09 9.48 -18.99
C VAL A 283 1.12 9.20 -17.91
N ASP A 284 1.62 7.97 -17.90
CA ASP A 284 2.52 7.44 -16.87
C ASP A 284 3.96 7.32 -17.42
N GLN A 285 4.86 8.19 -16.99
CA GLN A 285 6.24 8.19 -17.46
C GLN A 285 7.04 6.98 -16.94
N GLU A 286 6.66 6.39 -15.81
CA GLU A 286 7.33 5.21 -15.26
C GLU A 286 6.95 3.92 -16.01
N ASP A 287 5.80 3.92 -16.71
CA ASP A 287 5.36 2.85 -17.61
C ASP A 287 5.47 3.25 -19.09
N ASP A 288 6.62 3.77 -19.51
CA ASP A 288 6.93 4.13 -20.92
C ASP A 288 5.89 5.07 -21.57
N TYR A 289 5.47 6.09 -20.81
CA TYR A 289 4.43 7.04 -21.20
C TYR A 289 3.12 6.36 -21.60
N GLU A 290 2.76 5.27 -20.91
CA GLU A 290 1.51 4.56 -21.13
C GLU A 290 0.33 5.53 -20.97
N ILE A 291 -0.59 5.47 -21.93
CA ILE A 291 -1.77 6.33 -21.95
C ILE A 291 -2.99 5.56 -21.48
N THR A 292 -3.61 6.05 -20.42
CA THR A 292 -4.83 5.47 -19.83
C THR A 292 -6.01 6.42 -20.04
N PHE A 293 -7.07 5.92 -20.66
CA PHE A 293 -8.29 6.71 -20.88
C PHE A 293 -9.02 6.95 -19.55
N LEU A 294 -9.29 8.21 -19.22
CA LEU A 294 -10.03 8.58 -18.01
C LEU A 294 -11.48 8.93 -18.34
N ALA A 295 -11.68 9.94 -19.19
CA ALA A 295 -13.01 10.50 -19.44
C ALA A 295 -13.20 10.97 -20.89
N PRO A 296 -14.44 10.99 -21.40
CA PRO A 296 -14.73 11.52 -22.75
C PRO A 296 -14.41 12.99 -22.92
N ASP A 297 -14.56 13.79 -21.87
CA ASP A 297 -14.36 15.24 -21.85
C ASP A 297 -13.98 15.68 -20.44
N PHE A 298 -13.47 16.90 -20.37
CA PHE A 298 -13.08 17.53 -19.12
C PHE A 298 -14.22 17.63 -18.10
N GLU A 299 -15.45 17.90 -18.53
CA GLU A 299 -16.59 17.96 -17.61
C GLU A 299 -16.85 16.60 -16.95
N THR A 300 -16.82 15.51 -17.72
CA THR A 300 -16.99 14.16 -17.19
C THR A 300 -15.85 13.78 -16.24
N PHE A 301 -14.62 14.21 -16.53
CA PHE A 301 -13.48 14.03 -15.62
C PHE A 301 -13.71 14.74 -14.27
N ILE A 302 -14.02 16.03 -14.30
CA ILE A 302 -14.24 16.84 -13.09
C ILE A 302 -15.42 16.31 -12.25
N ARG A 303 -16.49 15.82 -12.89
CA ARG A 303 -17.63 15.22 -12.19
C ARG A 303 -17.33 13.85 -11.56
N GLY A 304 -16.30 13.17 -12.04
CA GLY A 304 -15.90 11.84 -11.57
C GLY A 304 -14.83 11.85 -10.48
N LEU A 305 -14.33 13.03 -10.09
CA LEU A 305 -13.38 13.13 -8.98
C LEU A 305 -14.05 12.76 -7.64
N VAL A 306 -13.39 11.87 -6.92
CA VAL A 306 -13.80 11.35 -5.61
C VAL A 306 -12.75 11.63 -4.53
N SER A 307 -13.10 11.38 -3.27
CA SER A 307 -12.20 11.63 -2.14
C SER A 307 -11.06 10.63 -2.16
N GLU A 308 -9.85 11.06 -1.79
CA GLU A 308 -8.74 10.13 -1.51
C GLU A 308 -9.08 9.19 -0.33
N GLU A 309 -9.94 9.61 0.60
CA GLU A 309 -10.43 8.77 1.70
C GLU A 309 -11.17 7.51 1.22
N ASP A 310 -11.72 7.51 -0.01
CA ASP A 310 -12.37 6.33 -0.60
C ASP A 310 -11.35 5.21 -0.91
N TYR A 311 -10.05 5.55 -0.95
CA TYR A 311 -8.92 4.65 -1.21
C TYR A 311 -7.98 4.48 0.00
N ASP A 312 -8.31 5.06 1.15
CA ASP A 312 -7.52 4.91 2.38
C ASP A 312 -7.73 3.51 3.00
N THR A 313 -6.78 2.60 2.73
CA THR A 313 -6.78 1.24 3.30
C THR A 313 -6.21 1.17 4.71
N SER A 314 -5.79 2.28 5.33
CA SER A 314 -5.08 2.27 6.62
C SER A 314 -5.85 1.58 7.74
N ALA A 315 -7.19 1.69 7.74
CA ALA A 315 -8.04 0.99 8.69
C ALA A 315 -8.03 -0.54 8.48
N GLU A 316 -8.03 -0.99 7.23
CA GLU A 316 -7.98 -2.41 6.87
C GLU A 316 -6.58 -2.98 7.15
N ASP A 317 -5.53 -2.24 6.80
CA ASP A 317 -4.13 -2.57 7.09
C ASP A 317 -3.88 -2.68 8.60
N LYS A 318 -4.44 -1.76 9.39
CA LYS A 318 -4.40 -1.83 10.85
C LYS A 318 -5.03 -3.12 11.38
N VAL A 319 -6.20 -3.50 10.85
CA VAL A 319 -6.90 -4.74 11.26
C VAL A 319 -6.05 -5.97 10.92
N GLU A 320 -5.46 -5.99 9.73
CA GLU A 320 -4.62 -7.10 9.29
C GLU A 320 -3.32 -7.19 10.13
N ASP A 321 -2.70 -6.06 10.48
CA ASP A 321 -1.55 -6.00 11.37
C ASP A 321 -1.87 -6.44 12.80
N LEU A 322 -3.03 -6.06 13.33
CA LEU A 322 -3.52 -6.56 14.62
C LEU A 322 -3.72 -8.08 14.59
N ARG A 323 -4.27 -8.61 13.48
CA ARG A 323 -4.44 -10.05 13.26
C ARG A 323 -3.08 -10.77 13.19
N LYS A 324 -2.12 -10.22 12.43
CA LYS A 324 -0.73 -10.73 12.36
C LYS A 324 -0.09 -10.78 13.75
N VAL A 325 -0.23 -9.73 14.56
CA VAL A 325 0.32 -9.69 15.92
C VAL A 325 -0.40 -10.65 16.88
N ALA A 326 -1.71 -10.85 16.72
CA ALA A 326 -2.47 -11.77 17.56
C ALA A 326 -2.18 -13.24 17.25
N GLU A 327 -2.16 -13.61 15.96
CA GLU A 327 -2.20 -15.02 15.53
C GLU A 327 -0.90 -15.47 14.85
N GLY A 328 -0.12 -14.53 14.31
CA GLY A 328 1.05 -14.83 13.50
C GLY A 328 2.09 -15.62 14.30
N LYS A 329 2.64 -16.66 13.67
CA LYS A 329 3.74 -17.43 14.25
C LYS A 329 5.00 -16.56 14.35
N PHE A 330 5.66 -16.66 15.49
CA PHE A 330 7.00 -16.12 15.66
C PHE A 330 7.98 -16.78 14.70
N SER A 331 9.00 -16.02 14.30
CA SER A 331 10.12 -16.57 13.55
C SER A 331 10.76 -17.73 14.31
N PRO A 332 11.38 -18.71 13.62
CA PRO A 332 12.04 -19.82 14.30
C PRO A 332 13.05 -19.34 15.36
N LEU A 333 13.77 -18.25 15.06
CA LEU A 333 14.71 -17.64 15.99
C LEU A 333 13.98 -16.98 17.16
N LEU A 334 12.96 -16.15 16.93
CA LEU A 334 12.26 -15.46 18.02
C LEU A 334 11.58 -16.45 18.97
N ALA A 335 10.95 -17.50 18.43
CA ALA A 335 10.36 -18.59 19.20
C ALA A 335 11.42 -19.32 20.05
N GLU A 336 12.58 -19.62 19.46
CA GLU A 336 13.71 -20.22 20.17
C GLU A 336 14.18 -19.32 21.33
N LEU A 337 14.40 -18.03 21.06
CA LEU A 337 14.86 -17.07 22.06
C LEU A 337 13.87 -16.96 23.22
N CYS A 338 12.56 -16.89 22.94
CA CYS A 338 11.52 -16.85 23.97
C CYS A 338 11.51 -18.13 24.82
N SER A 339 11.67 -19.31 24.21
CA SER A 339 11.67 -20.60 24.92
C SER A 339 12.82 -20.77 25.91
N ARG A 340 13.92 -20.02 25.74
CA ARG A 340 15.13 -20.09 26.58
C ARG A 340 15.07 -19.16 27.80
N VAL A 341 14.05 -18.31 27.89
CA VAL A 341 13.90 -17.32 28.96
C VAL A 341 12.79 -17.78 29.91
N THR A 342 13.17 -18.05 31.17
CA THR A 342 12.24 -18.49 32.23
C THR A 342 12.05 -17.44 33.32
N GLU A 343 12.73 -16.29 33.22
CA GLU A 343 12.67 -15.21 34.21
C GLU A 343 11.47 -14.26 34.01
N VAL A 344 10.74 -14.43 32.90
CA VAL A 344 9.52 -13.69 32.56
C VAL A 344 8.44 -14.69 32.15
N ASP A 345 7.39 -14.79 32.94
CA ASP A 345 6.25 -15.65 32.63
C ASP A 345 5.46 -15.09 31.44
N GLN A 346 4.90 -15.99 30.62
CA GLN A 346 4.08 -15.64 29.46
C GLN A 346 4.76 -14.62 28.51
N LEU A 347 6.08 -14.73 28.33
CA LEU A 347 6.89 -13.79 27.55
C LEU A 347 6.32 -13.53 26.14
N GLU A 348 5.91 -14.58 25.43
CA GLU A 348 5.30 -14.44 24.11
C GLU A 348 4.07 -13.52 24.14
N GLN A 349 3.15 -13.73 25.09
CA GLN A 349 1.97 -12.90 25.24
C GLN A 349 2.34 -11.45 25.55
N LYS A 350 3.37 -11.21 26.37
CA LYS A 350 3.85 -9.86 26.68
C LYS A 350 4.41 -9.15 25.44
N LEU A 351 5.15 -9.84 24.58
CA LEU A 351 5.63 -9.28 23.32
C LEU A 351 4.48 -8.90 22.39
N ARG A 352 3.47 -9.78 22.28
CA ARG A 352 2.27 -9.52 21.48
C ARG A 352 1.54 -8.28 21.99
N ASN A 353 1.31 -8.18 23.30
CA ASN A 353 0.67 -7.03 23.94
C ASN A 353 1.38 -5.69 23.65
N VAL A 354 2.72 -5.65 23.72
CA VAL A 354 3.48 -4.44 23.39
C VAL A 354 3.37 -4.12 21.89
N CYS A 355 3.46 -5.12 21.01
CA CYS A 355 3.32 -4.91 19.57
C CYS A 355 1.89 -4.46 19.18
N THR A 356 0.85 -4.97 19.85
CA THR A 356 -0.53 -4.49 19.69
C THR A 356 -0.61 -3.01 19.99
N ARG A 357 0.04 -2.55 21.06
CA ARG A 357 0.08 -1.13 21.39
C ARG A 357 0.83 -0.28 20.37
N VAL A 358 1.92 -0.79 19.81
CA VAL A 358 2.61 -0.11 18.69
C VAL A 358 1.63 0.13 17.55
N ILE A 359 0.81 -0.86 17.19
CA ILE A 359 -0.20 -0.72 16.12
C ILE A 359 -1.33 0.22 16.54
N GLU A 360 -1.83 0.12 17.76
CA GLU A 360 -2.91 1.00 18.25
C GLU A 360 -2.50 2.47 18.29
N GLU A 361 -1.24 2.77 18.66
CA GLU A 361 -0.72 4.13 18.73
C GLU A 361 -0.35 4.71 17.36
N LYS A 362 0.04 3.86 16.39
CA LYS A 362 0.60 4.30 15.09
C LYS A 362 -0.31 4.06 13.89
N GLY A 363 -1.24 3.11 13.99
CA GLY A 363 -2.07 2.62 12.89
C GLY A 363 -1.46 1.48 12.08
N TYR A 364 -0.19 1.12 12.28
CA TYR A 364 0.52 0.09 11.50
C TYR A 364 1.65 -0.57 12.31
N PHE A 365 2.10 -1.75 11.87
CA PHE A 365 3.12 -2.54 12.55
C PHE A 365 4.54 -2.26 12.04
N SER A 366 5.17 -1.20 12.55
CA SER A 366 6.59 -0.91 12.29
C SER A 366 7.27 -0.26 13.49
N PHE A 367 8.56 -0.54 13.70
CA PHE A 367 9.33 0.05 14.78
C PHE A 367 10.06 1.32 14.34
N HIS A 368 9.88 2.42 15.10
CA HIS A 368 10.56 3.70 14.86
C HIS A 368 11.28 4.20 16.12
N ALA A 369 11.68 5.47 16.14
CA ALA A 369 12.33 6.11 17.29
C ALA A 369 11.34 6.54 18.40
N ASP A 370 10.24 5.80 18.57
CA ASP A 370 9.26 5.97 19.63
C ASP A 370 9.53 5.03 20.82
N GLU A 371 8.91 5.29 21.97
CA GLU A 371 9.22 4.61 23.23
C GLU A 371 8.96 3.09 23.18
N LEU A 372 7.81 2.67 22.66
CA LEU A 372 7.43 1.25 22.58
C LEU A 372 8.30 0.50 21.57
N SER A 373 8.56 1.08 20.40
CA SER A 373 9.48 0.53 19.42
C SER A 373 10.90 0.39 20.00
N THR A 374 11.33 1.40 20.75
CA THR A 374 12.62 1.43 21.43
C THR A 374 12.75 0.32 22.48
N LEU A 375 11.69 0.06 23.24
CA LEU A 375 11.60 -1.09 24.13
C LEU A 375 11.71 -2.41 23.37
N MET A 376 11.06 -2.54 22.21
CA MET A 376 11.15 -3.78 21.41
C MET A 376 12.53 -4.04 20.82
N TYR A 377 13.29 -2.99 20.46
CA TYR A 377 14.72 -3.15 20.13
C TYR A 377 15.52 -3.63 21.35
N ASP A 378 15.31 -3.03 22.52
CA ASP A 378 15.97 -3.42 23.77
C ASP A 378 15.65 -4.89 24.13
N VAL A 379 14.38 -5.31 24.02
CA VAL A 379 13.94 -6.66 24.31
C VAL A 379 14.56 -7.68 23.35
N GLN A 380 14.54 -7.42 22.04
CA GLN A 380 15.16 -8.33 21.06
C GLN A 380 16.67 -8.52 21.33
N PHE A 381 17.39 -7.44 21.64
CA PHE A 381 18.81 -7.54 22.01
C PHE A 381 19.04 -8.32 23.30
N TRP A 382 18.22 -8.10 24.34
CA TRP A 382 18.28 -8.87 25.58
C TRP A 382 18.05 -10.36 25.33
N LEU A 383 16.98 -10.71 24.62
CA LEU A 383 16.64 -12.10 24.28
C LEU A 383 17.78 -12.80 23.54
N TYR A 384 18.35 -12.13 22.54
CA TYR A 384 19.44 -12.66 21.74
C TYR A 384 20.71 -12.86 22.58
N THR A 385 21.20 -11.82 23.24
CA THR A 385 22.45 -11.89 24.03
C THR A 385 22.34 -12.81 25.25
N ARG A 386 21.13 -12.99 25.80
CA ARG A 386 20.88 -13.97 26.87
C ARG A 386 21.03 -15.41 26.39
N SER A 387 20.58 -15.69 25.17
CA SER A 387 20.62 -17.01 24.52
C SER A 387 21.98 -17.31 23.87
N TYR A 388 22.70 -16.26 23.49
CA TYR A 388 24.01 -16.29 22.85
C TYR A 388 25.00 -15.36 23.60
N PRO A 389 25.55 -15.77 24.76
CA PRO A 389 26.32 -14.88 25.65
C PRO A 389 27.63 -14.32 25.06
N GLU A 390 28.18 -14.97 24.04
CA GLU A 390 29.41 -14.55 23.35
C GLU A 390 29.12 -13.69 22.09
N THR A 391 27.97 -12.99 22.08
CA THR A 391 27.52 -12.21 20.92
C THR A 391 28.43 -11.00 20.65
N GLY A 392 29.00 -10.95 19.45
CA GLY A 392 29.68 -9.76 18.94
C GLY A 392 28.75 -8.81 18.18
N ARG A 393 29.22 -7.58 17.91
CA ARG A 393 28.45 -6.56 17.16
C ARG A 393 27.98 -7.06 15.80
N GLN A 394 28.89 -7.54 14.96
CA GLN A 394 28.56 -7.96 13.60
C GLN A 394 27.57 -9.12 13.59
N GLN A 395 27.79 -10.09 14.48
CA GLN A 395 26.88 -11.22 14.64
C GLN A 395 25.45 -10.79 14.97
N TYR A 396 25.28 -9.81 15.86
CA TYR A 396 23.95 -9.29 16.19
C TYR A 396 23.31 -8.60 14.99
N LEU A 397 24.05 -7.73 14.28
CA LEU A 397 23.54 -7.03 13.10
C LEU A 397 23.14 -8.01 11.97
N ASP A 398 23.94 -9.05 11.72
CA ASP A 398 23.67 -10.09 10.71
C ASP A 398 22.49 -11.03 11.07
N THR A 399 22.00 -10.93 12.31
CA THR A 399 20.91 -11.78 12.82
C THR A 399 19.65 -10.99 13.12
N TYR A 400 19.72 -9.66 13.18
CA TYR A 400 18.60 -8.81 13.55
C TYR A 400 17.38 -9.01 12.64
N ASP A 401 17.65 -9.12 11.33
CA ASP A 401 16.66 -9.36 10.28
C ASP A 401 15.79 -10.62 10.53
N LYS A 402 16.37 -11.67 11.13
CA LYS A 402 15.72 -12.96 11.41
C LYS A 402 14.83 -12.96 12.66
N MET A 403 14.80 -11.89 13.44
CA MET A 403 13.94 -11.75 14.62
C MET A 403 12.56 -11.22 14.21
N ILE A 404 12.17 -10.00 14.60
CA ILE A 404 10.86 -9.43 14.26
C ILE A 404 10.87 -8.77 12.88
N ALA A 405 12.00 -8.22 12.41
CA ALA A 405 12.05 -7.43 11.19
C ALA A 405 11.55 -8.20 9.94
N PHE A 406 12.03 -9.43 9.72
CA PHE A 406 11.55 -10.34 8.66
C PHE A 406 11.13 -11.71 9.23
N GLY A 407 10.49 -11.70 10.40
CA GLY A 407 10.20 -12.90 11.19
C GLY A 407 9.18 -13.88 10.62
N GLY A 408 8.62 -13.65 9.43
CA GLY A 408 7.53 -14.45 8.87
C GLY A 408 6.15 -13.84 9.22
N GLU A 409 5.21 -14.67 9.69
CA GLU A 409 3.82 -14.25 9.97
C GLU A 409 3.71 -13.17 11.07
N PHE A 410 4.62 -13.18 12.06
CA PHE A 410 4.78 -12.13 13.08
C PHE A 410 6.01 -11.28 12.74
N GLY A 411 5.87 -10.30 11.85
CA GLY A 411 6.98 -9.41 11.49
C GLY A 411 6.56 -8.10 10.83
N GLN A 412 7.50 -7.15 10.77
CA GLN A 412 7.29 -5.79 10.26
C GLN A 412 7.40 -5.67 8.74
N GLY A 413 7.98 -6.69 8.07
CA GLY A 413 8.21 -6.66 6.62
C GLY A 413 9.40 -5.78 6.19
N GLY A 414 10.12 -5.16 7.12
CA GLY A 414 11.27 -4.31 6.80
C GLY A 414 11.93 -3.68 8.04
N TYR A 415 13.15 -3.16 7.84
CA TYR A 415 13.84 -2.28 8.79
C TYR A 415 14.95 -1.50 8.09
N ALA A 416 15.39 -0.39 8.68
CA ALA A 416 16.56 0.37 8.20
C ALA A 416 17.85 -0.18 8.85
N PRO A 417 18.80 -0.77 8.09
CA PRO A 417 20.01 -1.37 8.69
C PRO A 417 20.89 -0.37 9.45
N GLY A 418 21.00 0.87 8.96
CA GLY A 418 21.74 1.94 9.62
C GLY A 418 21.18 2.27 11.01
N PHE A 419 19.87 2.21 11.17
CA PHE A 419 19.20 2.56 12.43
C PHE A 419 19.59 1.62 13.58
N ILE A 420 19.68 0.30 13.33
CA ILE A 420 20.03 -0.68 14.38
C ILE A 420 21.47 -0.49 14.86
N SER A 421 22.38 -0.15 13.95
CA SER A 421 23.75 0.21 14.29
C SER A 421 23.79 1.45 15.18
N ASP A 422 23.04 2.50 14.82
CA ASP A 422 22.99 3.76 15.57
C ASP A 422 22.32 3.59 16.95
N TRP A 423 21.25 2.80 17.02
CA TRP A 423 20.58 2.42 18.27
C TRP A 423 21.56 1.71 19.22
N LEU A 424 22.35 0.75 18.71
CA LEU A 424 23.33 0.02 19.50
C LEU A 424 24.41 0.96 20.05
N ASP A 425 24.90 1.89 19.23
CA ASP A 425 25.86 2.91 19.65
C ASP A 425 25.28 3.87 20.70
N GLY A 426 24.00 4.22 20.57
CA GLY A 426 23.25 4.96 21.58
C GLY A 426 23.27 4.27 22.94
N ARG A 427 22.92 2.98 22.98
CA ARG A 427 22.88 2.18 24.22
C ARG A 427 24.24 1.97 24.86
N ILE A 428 25.29 1.85 24.06
CA ILE A 428 26.68 1.80 24.55
C ILE A 428 27.06 3.14 25.18
N ARG A 429 26.72 4.27 24.53
CA ARG A 429 27.00 5.62 25.04
C ARG A 429 26.27 5.92 26.35
N GLU A 430 25.06 5.42 26.49
CA GLU A 430 24.25 5.49 27.72
C GLU A 430 24.80 4.60 28.85
N GLY A 431 25.76 3.71 28.56
CA GLY A 431 26.28 2.73 29.52
C GLY A 431 25.28 1.60 29.83
N ARG A 432 24.22 1.44 29.03
CA ARG A 432 23.26 0.34 29.17
C ARG A 432 23.83 -0.95 28.61
N ILE A 433 24.54 -0.88 27.48
CA ILE A 433 25.27 -2.01 26.89
C ILE A 433 26.77 -1.81 27.14
N VAL A 434 27.44 -2.87 27.57
CA VAL A 434 28.90 -2.92 27.72
C VAL A 434 29.50 -3.81 26.64
N GLN A 435 30.68 -3.41 26.15
CA GLN A 435 31.48 -4.19 25.21
C GLN A 435 32.80 -4.58 25.87
N GLU A 436 32.95 -5.86 26.20
CA GLU A 436 34.14 -6.41 26.84
C GLU A 436 34.75 -7.47 25.94
N ASN A 437 36.01 -7.30 25.52
CA ASN A 437 36.70 -8.22 24.59
C ASN A 437 35.91 -8.49 23.28
N GLY A 438 35.11 -7.53 22.82
CA GLY A 438 34.28 -7.66 21.63
C GLY A 438 32.89 -8.26 21.86
N VAL A 439 32.61 -8.75 23.07
CA VAL A 439 31.32 -9.33 23.46
C VAL A 439 30.39 -8.24 23.99
N LEU A 440 29.15 -8.24 23.52
CA LEU A 440 28.10 -7.30 23.91
C LEU A 440 27.15 -7.91 24.92
N ARG A 441 26.83 -7.15 25.97
CA ARG A 441 25.80 -7.52 26.95
C ARG A 441 25.16 -6.28 27.57
N PHE A 442 23.90 -6.40 27.99
CA PHE A 442 23.34 -5.42 28.91
C PHE A 442 24.06 -5.45 30.26
N THR A 443 24.13 -4.30 30.93
CA THR A 443 24.40 -4.25 32.37
C THR A 443 23.25 -4.93 33.13
N ASP A 444 23.52 -5.38 34.36
CA ASP A 444 22.49 -6.03 35.18
C ASP A 444 21.33 -5.06 35.48
N GLU A 445 21.63 -3.78 35.67
CA GLU A 445 20.65 -2.71 35.85
C GLU A 445 19.82 -2.50 34.59
N ALA A 446 20.45 -2.42 33.41
CA ALA A 446 19.74 -2.22 32.15
C ALA A 446 18.84 -3.41 31.82
N ARG A 447 19.30 -4.65 32.03
CA ARG A 447 18.47 -5.85 31.85
C ARG A 447 17.21 -5.81 32.72
N LYS A 448 17.38 -5.51 34.02
CA LYS A 448 16.25 -5.43 34.95
C LYS A 448 15.26 -4.33 34.54
N ALA A 449 15.77 -3.19 34.06
CA ALA A 449 14.92 -2.10 33.58
C ALA A 449 14.12 -2.51 32.33
N VAL A 450 14.73 -3.19 31.35
CA VAL A 450 14.05 -3.68 30.15
C VAL A 450 12.94 -4.68 30.50
N ILE A 451 13.21 -5.62 31.40
CA ILE A 451 12.20 -6.60 31.85
C ILE A 451 11.04 -5.90 32.55
N ALA A 452 11.34 -5.00 33.50
CA ALA A 452 10.31 -4.27 34.22
C ALA A 452 9.45 -3.39 33.30
N GLN A 453 10.07 -2.77 32.29
CA GLN A 453 9.36 -1.98 31.30
C GLN A 453 8.49 -2.87 30.40
N LEU A 454 9.00 -4.01 29.92
CA LEU A 454 8.20 -5.00 29.18
C LEU A 454 6.97 -5.46 29.98
N GLU A 455 7.15 -5.79 31.26
CA GLU A 455 6.05 -6.19 32.13
C GLU A 455 5.02 -5.08 32.32
N THR A 456 5.49 -3.84 32.49
CA THR A 456 4.63 -2.66 32.67
C THR A 456 3.81 -2.37 31.41
N GLU A 457 4.47 -2.26 30.26
CA GLU A 457 3.82 -1.91 29.00
C GLU A 457 2.89 -3.03 28.51
N ALA A 458 3.27 -4.30 28.71
CA ALA A 458 2.41 -5.44 28.40
C ALA A 458 1.19 -5.53 29.32
N ALA A 459 1.33 -5.11 30.58
CA ALA A 459 0.21 -5.06 31.52
C ALA A 459 -0.79 -3.96 31.16
N VAL A 460 -0.36 -2.83 30.59
CA VAL A 460 -1.28 -1.78 30.10
C VAL A 460 -2.22 -2.33 29.03
N GLU A 461 -1.72 -3.15 28.09
CA GLU A 461 -2.57 -3.75 27.07
C GLU A 461 -3.37 -4.96 27.58
N ALA A 462 -2.77 -5.79 28.44
CA ALA A 462 -3.51 -6.88 29.11
C ALA A 462 -4.71 -6.34 29.89
N LYS A 463 -4.59 -5.14 30.47
CA LYS A 463 -5.70 -4.46 31.12
C LYS A 463 -6.82 -4.07 30.15
N LYS A 464 -6.57 -3.89 28.86
CA LYS A 464 -7.62 -3.63 27.88
C LYS A 464 -8.32 -4.91 27.38
N ASN A 465 -7.65 -6.06 27.45
CA ASN A 465 -8.26 -7.33 27.07
C ASN A 465 -9.06 -7.93 28.23
N VAL A 466 -10.37 -7.67 28.23
CA VAL A 466 -11.29 -8.13 29.28
C VAL A 466 -12.07 -9.39 28.87
N ALA A 467 -11.80 -9.99 27.71
CA ALA A 467 -12.50 -11.20 27.26
C ALA A 467 -12.37 -12.33 28.32
N PRO A 468 -13.46 -13.06 28.66
CA PRO A 468 -14.74 -13.13 27.96
C PRO A 468 -15.77 -12.06 28.33
N PHE A 469 -15.41 -11.08 29.18
CA PHE A 469 -16.26 -9.91 29.41
C PHE A 469 -16.29 -9.02 28.16
N ILE A 470 -17.46 -8.46 27.88
CA ILE A 470 -17.70 -7.60 26.72
C ILE A 470 -18.08 -6.20 27.24
N LEU A 471 -17.34 -5.18 26.81
CA LEU A 471 -17.67 -3.78 27.06
C LEU A 471 -18.68 -3.29 26.01
N VAL A 472 -19.76 -2.67 26.46
CA VAL A 472 -20.85 -2.17 25.63
C VAL A 472 -21.13 -0.72 25.97
N ASP A 473 -20.94 0.19 25.01
CA ASP A 473 -21.35 1.59 25.15
C ASP A 473 -22.87 1.73 25.17
N GLN A 474 -23.40 2.48 26.15
CA GLN A 474 -24.81 2.79 26.24
C GLN A 474 -25.12 4.14 25.60
N GLN A 475 -26.20 4.22 24.82
CA GLN A 475 -26.67 5.47 24.21
C GLN A 475 -26.97 6.59 25.22
N SER A 476 -27.15 6.24 26.50
CA SER A 476 -27.37 7.15 27.63
C SER A 476 -26.09 7.86 28.13
N GLY A 477 -24.92 7.56 27.55
CA GLY A 477 -23.63 8.13 27.90
C GLY A 477 -22.82 7.32 28.93
N GLY A 478 -23.35 6.19 29.40
CA GLY A 478 -22.64 5.23 30.25
C GLY A 478 -22.07 4.03 29.46
N MET A 479 -21.53 3.06 30.17
CA MET A 479 -21.02 1.81 29.60
C MET A 479 -21.35 0.64 30.53
N SER A 480 -21.49 -0.56 29.96
CA SER A 480 -21.74 -1.81 30.67
C SER A 480 -20.70 -2.87 30.35
N VAL A 481 -20.41 -3.73 31.32
CA VAL A 481 -19.70 -4.99 31.17
C VAL A 481 -20.72 -6.11 31.17
N ILE A 482 -20.68 -7.00 30.18
CA ILE A 482 -21.54 -8.17 30.14
C ILE A 482 -20.73 -9.47 30.02
N LEU A 483 -21.31 -10.56 30.51
CA LEU A 483 -20.80 -11.91 30.36
C LEU A 483 -21.98 -12.89 30.16
N ASN A 484 -21.88 -13.77 29.17
CA ASN A 484 -22.88 -14.83 28.99
C ASN A 484 -22.75 -15.87 30.10
N ALA A 485 -23.85 -16.16 30.80
CA ALA A 485 -23.86 -17.13 31.89
C ALA A 485 -23.37 -18.52 31.44
N GLY A 486 -22.64 -19.21 32.32
CA GLY A 486 -22.08 -20.53 32.06
C GLY A 486 -20.95 -20.61 31.03
N SER A 487 -20.49 -19.48 30.47
CA SER A 487 -19.40 -19.47 29.47
C SER A 487 -17.98 -19.33 30.06
N TYR A 488 -17.89 -19.00 31.36
CA TYR A 488 -16.63 -18.68 32.02
C TYR A 488 -16.66 -19.20 33.46
N LEU A 489 -15.55 -19.80 33.90
CA LEU A 489 -15.35 -20.41 35.24
C LEU A 489 -16.52 -21.28 35.76
N PRO A 490 -17.12 -22.20 34.95
CA PRO A 490 -18.19 -23.06 35.45
C PRO A 490 -17.76 -23.88 36.69
N GLU A 491 -16.49 -24.30 36.74
CA GLU A 491 -15.90 -25.04 37.85
C GLU A 491 -15.85 -24.26 39.17
N LEU A 492 -15.89 -22.93 39.14
CA LEU A 492 -15.96 -22.10 40.34
C LEU A 492 -17.33 -22.27 41.00
N PHE A 493 -18.41 -22.11 40.23
CA PHE A 493 -19.78 -22.18 40.74
C PHE A 493 -20.18 -23.60 41.13
N GLU A 494 -19.63 -24.62 40.46
CA GLU A 494 -19.80 -26.03 40.86
C GLU A 494 -19.36 -26.29 42.31
N THR A 495 -18.42 -25.50 42.87
CA THR A 495 -17.95 -25.69 44.25
C THR A 495 -18.98 -25.35 45.33
N ARG A 496 -20.02 -24.59 44.98
CA ARG A 496 -21.14 -24.23 45.88
C ARG A 496 -22.50 -24.59 45.26
N ALA A 497 -22.54 -25.56 44.34
CA ALA A 497 -23.77 -25.99 43.68
C ALA A 497 -24.79 -26.61 44.67
N ASP A 498 -24.33 -27.19 45.78
CA ASP A 498 -25.18 -27.71 46.85
C ASP A 498 -25.90 -26.60 47.65
N GLU A 499 -25.37 -25.38 47.61
CA GLU A 499 -25.99 -24.19 48.20
C GLU A 499 -27.02 -23.55 47.25
N GLY A 500 -27.00 -23.88 45.96
CA GLY A 500 -27.94 -23.38 44.95
C GLY A 500 -27.32 -22.47 43.88
N PHE A 501 -26.00 -22.29 43.86
CA PHE A 501 -25.31 -21.55 42.80
C PHE A 501 -25.27 -22.37 41.50
N GLU A 502 -25.56 -21.73 40.37
CA GLU A 502 -25.62 -22.34 39.04
C GLU A 502 -24.63 -21.72 38.04
N GLY A 503 -23.96 -20.62 38.40
CA GLY A 503 -23.13 -19.81 37.50
C GLY A 503 -23.95 -18.95 36.54
N ASN A 504 -25.18 -18.63 36.95
CA ASN A 504 -26.09 -17.77 36.19
C ASN A 504 -25.73 -16.27 36.38
N GLY A 505 -26.40 -15.37 35.66
CA GLY A 505 -26.06 -13.94 35.75
C GLY A 505 -26.24 -13.31 37.14
N TYR A 506 -27.16 -13.83 37.97
CA TYR A 506 -27.37 -13.38 39.35
C TYR A 506 -26.21 -13.82 40.27
N ASP A 507 -25.74 -15.05 40.10
CA ASP A 507 -24.58 -15.57 40.84
C ASP A 507 -23.32 -14.74 40.55
N TRP A 508 -23.12 -14.39 39.28
CA TRP A 508 -22.04 -13.50 38.85
C TRP A 508 -22.19 -12.08 39.42
N ALA A 509 -23.41 -11.55 39.52
CA ALA A 509 -23.65 -10.24 40.13
C ALA A 509 -23.35 -10.25 41.64
N SER A 510 -23.70 -11.33 42.33
CA SER A 510 -23.36 -11.52 43.74
C SER A 510 -21.84 -11.57 43.97
N LEU A 511 -21.12 -12.35 43.16
CA LEU A 511 -19.65 -12.38 43.19
C LEU A 511 -19.02 -11.01 42.87
N ALA A 512 -19.53 -10.32 41.85
CA ALA A 512 -19.07 -8.99 41.47
C ALA A 512 -19.31 -7.96 42.59
N ALA A 513 -20.44 -8.04 43.29
CA ALA A 513 -20.75 -7.17 44.42
C ALA A 513 -19.73 -7.34 45.56
N VAL A 514 -19.42 -8.58 45.96
CA VAL A 514 -18.39 -8.86 46.97
C VAL A 514 -17.02 -8.33 46.52
N PHE A 515 -16.66 -8.53 45.26
CA PHE A 515 -15.42 -8.01 44.71
C PHE A 515 -15.36 -6.49 44.77
N VAL A 516 -16.43 -5.80 44.38
CA VAL A 516 -16.46 -4.33 44.42
C VAL A 516 -16.37 -3.82 45.86
N ASP A 517 -17.09 -4.41 46.80
CA ASP A 517 -17.07 -3.98 48.20
C ASP A 517 -15.71 -4.18 48.87
N GLU A 518 -15.00 -5.27 48.56
CA GLU A 518 -13.74 -5.61 49.22
C GLU A 518 -12.49 -5.10 48.49
N CYS A 519 -12.51 -5.07 47.16
CA CYS A 519 -11.34 -4.76 46.32
C CYS A 519 -11.44 -3.39 45.61
N MET A 520 -12.63 -2.81 45.52
CA MET A 520 -12.87 -1.52 44.85
C MET A 520 -13.89 -0.62 45.59
N PRO A 521 -13.78 -0.43 46.92
CA PRO A 521 -14.80 0.25 47.73
C PRO A 521 -15.03 1.71 47.31
N GLU A 522 -14.04 2.35 46.69
CA GLU A 522 -14.16 3.70 46.14
C GLU A 522 -15.15 3.82 44.97
N TRP A 523 -15.49 2.69 44.34
CA TRP A 523 -16.37 2.61 43.17
C TRP A 523 -17.73 1.98 43.47
N ALA A 524 -17.97 1.49 44.69
CA ALA A 524 -19.19 0.78 45.09
C ALA A 524 -20.48 1.57 44.83
N GLU A 525 -20.47 2.89 45.04
CA GLU A 525 -21.65 3.74 44.78
C GLU A 525 -21.87 4.04 43.28
N ARG A 526 -20.91 3.71 42.41
CA ARG A 526 -20.92 4.05 40.97
C ARG A 526 -21.16 2.86 40.05
N ILE A 527 -20.96 1.64 40.54
CA ILE A 527 -21.20 0.41 39.79
C ILE A 527 -22.57 -0.13 40.18
N HIS A 528 -23.39 -0.40 39.17
CA HIS A 528 -24.73 -0.93 39.35
C HIS A 528 -24.89 -2.22 38.57
N TYR A 529 -25.78 -3.10 39.03
CA TYR A 529 -26.00 -4.42 38.44
C TYR A 529 -27.42 -4.51 37.89
N ASP A 530 -27.56 -5.14 36.72
CA ASP A 530 -28.86 -5.46 36.11
C ASP A 530 -28.79 -6.85 35.45
N PRO A 531 -28.52 -7.92 36.23
CA PRO A 531 -28.32 -9.25 35.68
C PRO A 531 -29.63 -9.91 35.25
N GLU A 532 -29.51 -10.84 34.30
CA GLU A 532 -30.55 -11.79 33.92
C GLU A 532 -30.02 -13.22 34.09
N ALA A 533 -30.90 -14.22 34.18
CA ALA A 533 -30.48 -15.62 34.33
C ALA A 533 -29.43 -16.05 33.28
N GLY A 534 -29.56 -15.57 32.04
CA GLY A 534 -28.64 -15.88 30.94
C GLY A 534 -27.42 -14.96 30.83
N MET A 535 -27.33 -13.87 31.59
CA MET A 535 -26.33 -12.84 31.36
C MET A 535 -26.02 -12.03 32.64
N PHE A 536 -24.74 -11.97 32.98
CA PHE A 536 -24.26 -10.97 33.93
C PHE A 536 -24.18 -9.61 33.26
N CYS A 537 -24.62 -8.56 33.97
CA CYS A 537 -24.50 -7.18 33.53
C CYS A 537 -24.18 -6.26 34.71
N ALA A 538 -23.06 -5.53 34.60
CA ALA A 538 -22.71 -4.40 35.45
C ALA A 538 -22.59 -3.14 34.59
N TYR A 539 -23.00 -1.98 35.10
CA TYR A 539 -22.96 -0.72 34.35
C TYR A 539 -22.61 0.47 35.22
N SER A 540 -22.07 1.51 34.57
CA SER A 540 -21.85 2.81 35.19
C SER A 540 -22.03 3.96 34.19
N LYS A 541 -22.37 5.14 34.70
CA LYS A 541 -22.27 6.41 33.94
C LYS A 541 -20.84 6.95 33.90
N ASP A 542 -19.96 6.44 34.75
CA ASP A 542 -18.54 6.76 34.79
C ASP A 542 -17.77 5.68 34.00
N LYS A 543 -17.44 5.98 32.74
CA LYS A 543 -16.81 5.00 31.82
C LYS A 543 -15.48 4.48 32.38
N ALA A 544 -14.69 5.35 33.00
CA ALA A 544 -13.43 4.95 33.62
C ALA A 544 -13.65 3.95 34.76
N ALA A 545 -14.70 4.13 35.56
CA ALA A 545 -15.03 3.24 36.66
C ALA A 545 -15.42 1.83 36.17
N ILE A 546 -16.21 1.74 35.09
CA ILE A 546 -16.70 0.45 34.58
C ILE A 546 -15.64 -0.29 33.75
N GLU A 547 -14.78 0.44 33.03
CA GLU A 547 -13.59 -0.12 32.39
C GLU A 547 -12.65 -0.69 33.45
N GLU A 548 -12.30 0.10 34.48
CA GLU A 548 -11.42 -0.33 35.56
C GLU A 548 -11.99 -1.53 36.34
N PHE A 549 -13.31 -1.57 36.55
CA PHE A 549 -13.99 -2.74 37.09
C PHE A 549 -13.80 -3.97 36.20
N ALA A 550 -14.06 -3.88 34.89
CA ALA A 550 -13.92 -4.99 33.95
C ALA A 550 -12.51 -5.59 34.01
N VAL A 551 -11.50 -4.72 34.02
CA VAL A 551 -10.08 -5.09 34.12
C VAL A 551 -9.79 -5.83 35.43
N ARG A 552 -10.08 -5.19 36.57
CA ARG A 552 -9.67 -5.72 37.86
C ARG A 552 -10.48 -6.97 38.23
N PHE A 553 -11.75 -7.02 37.84
CA PHE A 553 -12.59 -8.19 38.04
C PHE A 553 -12.15 -9.36 37.16
N LYS A 554 -11.73 -9.11 35.91
CA LYS A 554 -11.11 -10.15 35.06
C LYS A 554 -9.83 -10.71 35.69
N LEU A 555 -8.95 -9.85 36.20
CA LEU A 555 -7.72 -10.27 36.87
C LEU A 555 -8.02 -11.07 38.14
N ALA A 556 -9.00 -10.64 38.94
CA ALA A 556 -9.43 -11.41 40.11
C ALA A 556 -9.96 -12.79 39.71
N CYS A 557 -10.71 -12.90 38.61
CA CYS A 557 -11.19 -14.17 38.08
C CYS A 557 -10.05 -15.11 37.61
N GLU A 558 -8.87 -14.59 37.28
CA GLU A 558 -7.70 -15.39 36.90
C GLU A 558 -6.84 -15.84 38.09
N ASP A 559 -7.05 -15.24 39.27
CA ASP A 559 -6.41 -15.62 40.51
C ASP A 559 -7.31 -16.62 41.26
N GLU A 560 -6.97 -17.91 41.15
CA GLU A 560 -7.80 -19.00 41.70
C GLU A 560 -7.97 -18.91 43.23
N GLU A 561 -6.95 -18.47 43.96
CA GLU A 561 -7.05 -18.34 45.42
C GLU A 561 -7.96 -17.16 45.79
N LEU A 562 -7.75 -16.02 45.13
CA LEU A 562 -8.52 -14.81 45.39
C LEU A 562 -10.00 -14.99 45.00
N ILE A 563 -10.30 -15.52 43.81
CA ILE A 563 -11.67 -15.62 43.34
C ILE A 563 -12.49 -16.62 44.17
N ARG A 564 -11.88 -17.72 44.64
CA ARG A 564 -12.54 -18.68 45.52
C ARG A 564 -12.80 -18.09 46.91
N ASP A 565 -11.86 -17.30 47.43
CA ASP A 565 -12.04 -16.60 48.70
C ASP A 565 -13.19 -15.59 48.63
N LEU A 566 -13.21 -14.73 47.60
CA LEU A 566 -14.31 -13.80 47.34
C LEU A 566 -15.65 -14.54 47.14
N PHE A 567 -15.65 -15.59 46.33
CA PHE A 567 -16.86 -16.37 46.06
C PHE A 567 -17.40 -17.07 47.30
N SER A 568 -16.58 -17.39 48.31
CA SER A 568 -17.06 -17.96 49.58
C SER A 568 -17.99 -17.03 50.38
N ARG A 569 -17.98 -15.72 50.07
CA ARG A 569 -18.78 -14.68 50.72
C ARG A 569 -19.96 -14.19 49.87
N ALA A 570 -20.08 -14.69 48.64
CA ALA A 570 -21.23 -14.41 47.78
C ALA A 570 -22.50 -15.05 48.39
N GLU A 571 -23.61 -14.32 48.36
CA GLU A 571 -24.92 -14.76 48.84
C GLU A 571 -25.89 -14.94 47.66
N LEU A 572 -26.79 -15.93 47.74
CA LEU A 572 -27.87 -16.07 46.76
C LEU A 572 -28.91 -14.97 46.98
N ASP A 573 -29.38 -14.37 45.90
CA ASP A 573 -30.44 -13.35 45.90
C ASP A 573 -31.84 -13.96 46.11
#